data_AF-A0A2H0CUC5-F1
#
_entry.id   AF-A0A2H0CUC5-F1
#
_cell.length_a   1.000
_cell.length_b   1.000
_cell.length_c   1.000
_cell.angle_alpha   90.00
_cell.angle_beta   90.00
_cell.angle_gamma   90.00
#
_symmetry.space_group_name_H-M   'P 1'
#
loop_
_entity.id
_entity.type
_entity.pdbx_description
1 polymer ?
#
loop_
_entity_poly.entity_id
_entity_poly.type
_entity_poly.pdbx_seq_one_letter_code
_entity_poly.pdbx_strand_id
1 'polypeptide(L)'
;MKSKTVFIVLIAATFVLMGRSYFAGNLESDKVYAQVKQIDEKAGKDREDKKTLPPELQEEKEKEKIQLPGQVPAVSPETFRMIETIENKNREIKKREEELRLKEIRLEALEAKVRQDLEKIEKNIAESKELIGAQDAKTKENVDALIKVYSSMKPEEAASLVEAIDEELALKIVSGMKSK
;
A
#
# COMPACT_ATOMS: atom_id res chain seq x y z
N MET A 1 16.56 -36.94 -28.60
CA MET A 1 16.83 -35.51 -28.28
C MET A 1 15.63 -34.58 -28.52
N LYS A 2 14.37 -35.00 -28.31
CA LYS A 2 13.18 -34.17 -28.62
C LYS A 2 12.32 -33.78 -27.41
N SER A 3 12.59 -34.30 -26.20
CA SER A 3 11.79 -34.01 -25.00
C SER A 3 12.28 -32.81 -24.17
N LYS A 4 13.56 -32.44 -24.28
CA LYS A 4 14.16 -31.37 -23.46
C LYS A 4 13.78 -29.97 -23.94
N THR A 5 13.59 -29.77 -25.25
CA THR A 5 13.17 -28.49 -25.82
C THR A 5 11.68 -28.20 -25.61
N VAL A 6 10.82 -29.22 -25.56
CA VAL A 6 9.37 -29.04 -25.29
C VAL A 6 9.12 -28.60 -23.84
N PHE A 7 9.91 -29.10 -22.88
CA PHE A 7 9.76 -28.74 -21.47
C PHE A 7 10.20 -27.29 -21.16
N ILE A 8 11.23 -26.79 -21.86
CA ILE A 8 11.71 -25.40 -21.73
C ILE A 8 10.69 -24.40 -22.29
N VAL A 9 10.03 -24.74 -23.41
CA VAL A 9 8.97 -23.90 -23.99
C VAL A 9 7.72 -23.87 -23.09
N LEU A 10 7.43 -24.96 -22.37
CA LEU A 10 6.29 -25.03 -21.45
C LEU A 10 6.51 -24.20 -20.17
N ILE A 11 7.75 -24.14 -19.66
CA ILE A 11 8.13 -23.27 -18.53
C ILE A 11 8.16 -21.78 -18.94
N ALA A 12 8.53 -21.48 -20.19
CA ALA A 12 8.44 -20.12 -20.71
C ALA A 12 6.98 -19.67 -20.91
N ALA A 13 6.10 -20.57 -21.36
CA ALA A 13 4.67 -20.29 -21.51
C ALA A 13 3.96 -20.07 -20.16
N THR A 14 4.36 -20.79 -19.10
CA THR A 14 3.85 -20.52 -17.74
C THR A 14 4.44 -19.24 -17.15
N PHE A 15 5.68 -18.87 -17.46
CA PHE A 15 6.20 -17.54 -17.08
C PHE A 15 5.52 -16.39 -17.82
N VAL A 16 5.06 -16.59 -19.07
CA VAL A 16 4.29 -15.57 -19.82
C VAL A 16 2.82 -15.50 -19.40
N LEU A 17 2.21 -16.61 -18.97
CA LEU A 17 0.84 -16.63 -18.42
C LEU A 17 0.80 -16.21 -16.93
N MET A 18 1.78 -16.61 -16.12
CA MET A 18 1.89 -16.21 -14.71
C MET A 18 2.47 -14.80 -14.57
N GLY A 19 3.38 -14.39 -15.45
CA GLY A 19 3.93 -13.03 -15.51
C GLY A 19 2.92 -11.96 -15.92
N ARG A 20 1.80 -12.34 -16.56
CA ARG A 20 0.66 -11.44 -16.82
C ARG A 20 -0.24 -11.25 -15.61
N SER A 21 -0.24 -12.17 -14.64
CA SER A 21 -1.00 -12.02 -13.38
C SER A 21 -0.24 -11.26 -12.29
N TYR A 22 1.10 -11.19 -12.35
CA TYR A 22 1.89 -10.39 -11.40
C TYR A 22 2.02 -8.90 -11.78
N PHE A 23 1.55 -8.50 -12.97
CA PHE A 23 1.57 -7.11 -13.45
C PHE A 23 0.18 -6.42 -13.47
N ALA A 24 -0.82 -7.00 -12.81
CA ALA A 24 -2.17 -6.41 -12.71
C ALA A 24 -2.33 -5.40 -11.55
N GLY A 25 -1.23 -4.84 -11.02
CA GLY A 25 -1.24 -3.94 -9.86
C GLY A 25 -1.30 -2.44 -10.17
N ASN A 26 -1.66 -2.02 -11.39
CA ASN A 26 -1.60 -0.59 -11.75
C ASN A 26 -2.74 -0.06 -12.64
N LEU A 27 -3.89 -0.75 -12.67
CA LEU A 27 -5.04 -0.30 -13.46
C LEU A 27 -5.98 0.67 -12.70
N GLU A 28 -5.75 0.89 -11.39
CA GLU A 28 -6.54 1.82 -10.58
C GLU A 28 -6.03 3.25 -10.62
N SER A 29 -4.71 3.45 -10.76
CA SER A 29 -4.14 4.79 -10.87
C SER A 29 -4.63 5.51 -12.12
N ASP A 30 -4.67 4.85 -13.28
CA ASP A 30 -5.20 5.41 -14.53
C ASP A 30 -6.69 5.77 -14.45
N LYS A 31 -7.48 5.04 -13.66
CA LYS A 31 -8.90 5.36 -13.44
C LYS A 31 -9.07 6.60 -12.57
N VAL A 32 -8.21 6.79 -11.56
CA VAL A 32 -8.22 7.98 -10.70
C VAL A 32 -7.80 9.22 -11.49
N TYR A 33 -6.77 9.12 -12.35
CA TYR A 33 -6.37 10.23 -13.24
C TYR A 33 -7.46 10.59 -14.26
N ALA A 34 -8.18 9.59 -14.80
CA ALA A 34 -9.29 9.84 -15.73
C ALA A 34 -10.51 10.48 -15.04
N GLN A 35 -10.80 10.11 -13.79
CA GLN A 35 -11.96 10.61 -13.04
C GLN A 35 -11.77 12.06 -12.59
N VAL A 36 -10.56 12.46 -12.20
CA VAL A 36 -10.23 13.85 -11.84
C VAL A 36 -10.33 14.79 -13.05
N LYS A 37 -9.89 14.33 -14.23
CA LYS A 37 -9.98 15.11 -15.48
C LYS A 37 -11.44 15.39 -15.89
N GLN A 38 -12.36 14.47 -15.61
CA GLN A 38 -13.80 14.69 -15.87
C GLN A 38 -14.47 15.62 -14.85
N ILE A 39 -13.93 15.73 -13.63
CA ILE A 39 -14.43 16.68 -12.62
C ILE A 39 -14.02 18.10 -13.00
N ASP A 40 -12.80 18.30 -13.49
CA ASP A 40 -12.32 19.59 -13.97
C ASP A 40 -13.06 20.06 -15.25
N GLU A 41 -13.42 19.12 -16.13
CA GLU A 41 -14.18 19.42 -17.36
C GLU A 41 -15.66 19.76 -17.07
N LYS A 42 -16.27 19.15 -16.04
CA LYS A 42 -17.63 19.50 -15.59
C LYS A 42 -17.66 20.81 -14.79
N ALA A 43 -16.66 21.07 -13.94
CA ALA A 43 -16.56 22.31 -13.16
C ALA A 43 -16.22 23.55 -14.02
N GLY A 44 -15.67 23.35 -15.23
CA GLY A 44 -15.45 24.40 -16.21
C GLY A 44 -16.71 24.83 -16.98
N LYS A 45 -17.73 23.97 -17.08
CA LYS A 45 -18.92 24.21 -17.92
C LYS A 45 -20.05 24.95 -17.20
N ASP A 46 -20.05 24.96 -15.87
CA ASP A 46 -21.11 25.61 -15.06
C ASP A 46 -20.84 27.11 -14.79
N ARG A 47 -19.76 27.69 -15.34
CA ARG A 47 -19.37 29.09 -15.11
C ARG A 47 -19.66 30.07 -16.27
N GLU A 48 -20.16 29.61 -17.42
CA GLU A 48 -20.46 30.50 -18.55
C GLU A 48 -21.92 30.99 -18.63
N ASP A 49 -22.88 30.36 -17.94
CA ASP A 49 -24.30 30.72 -18.10
C ASP A 49 -24.92 31.27 -16.81
N LYS A 50 -24.67 32.55 -16.50
CA LYS A 50 -25.59 33.36 -15.69
C LYS A 50 -25.40 34.87 -15.87
N LYS A 51 -25.83 35.36 -17.03
CA LYS A 51 -26.15 36.78 -17.23
C LYS A 51 -27.66 36.93 -17.40
N THR A 52 -28.37 37.07 -16.29
CA THR A 52 -29.78 37.53 -16.29
C THR A 52 -30.03 38.31 -14.99
N LEU A 53 -30.14 39.64 -15.11
CA LEU A 53 -30.81 40.48 -14.12
C LEU A 53 -32.31 40.14 -14.13
N PRO A 54 -32.99 40.17 -12.96
CA PRO A 54 -34.43 40.43 -12.92
C PRO A 54 -34.77 41.82 -12.33
N PRO A 55 -35.93 42.38 -12.71
CA PRO A 55 -36.26 43.80 -12.58
C PRO A 55 -37.03 44.18 -11.31
N GLU A 56 -36.93 45.47 -11.00
CA GLU A 56 -37.91 46.35 -10.33
C GLU A 56 -38.48 45.99 -8.95
N LEU A 57 -38.20 46.88 -8.00
CA LEU A 57 -39.15 47.33 -6.97
C LEU A 57 -38.87 48.83 -6.74
N GLN A 58 -39.68 49.69 -7.37
CA GLN A 58 -39.88 51.07 -6.94
C GLN A 58 -41.16 51.14 -6.12
N GLU A 59 -41.09 51.75 -4.94
CA GLU A 59 -42.04 52.73 -4.38
C GLU A 59 -41.53 53.08 -2.96
N GLU A 60 -40.80 54.19 -2.88
CA GLU A 60 -41.24 55.46 -2.29
C GLU A 60 -41.39 55.45 -0.76
N LYS A 61 -40.44 56.12 -0.09
CA LYS A 61 -40.75 56.94 1.09
C LYS A 61 -39.92 58.22 1.08
N GLU A 62 -40.66 59.28 1.33
CA GLU A 62 -40.39 60.68 1.10
C GLU A 62 -39.54 61.35 2.21
N LYS A 63 -38.62 62.21 1.77
CA LYS A 63 -38.01 63.39 2.42
C LYS A 63 -37.38 63.24 3.83
N GLU A 64 -36.05 63.19 3.83
CA GLU A 64 -35.26 64.09 4.69
C GLU A 64 -34.01 64.56 3.92
N LYS A 65 -33.86 65.87 3.74
CA LYS A 65 -32.66 66.47 3.11
C LYS A 65 -31.49 66.29 4.08
N ILE A 66 -30.63 65.32 3.83
CA ILE A 66 -29.27 65.29 4.39
C ILE A 66 -28.32 65.60 3.23
N GLN A 67 -27.68 66.77 3.29
CA GLN A 67 -26.58 67.12 2.40
C GLN A 67 -25.23 66.83 3.08
N LEU A 68 -24.34 66.22 2.28
CA LEU A 68 -22.85 66.10 2.34
C LEU A 68 -22.26 64.95 3.20
N PRO A 69 -21.18 64.26 2.73
CA PRO A 69 -20.08 64.80 1.91
C PRO A 69 -19.84 64.10 0.55
N GLY A 70 -19.33 64.88 -0.39
CA GLY A 70 -18.79 64.39 -1.65
C GLY A 70 -17.50 63.60 -1.48
N GLN A 71 -17.17 62.87 -2.55
CA GLN A 71 -16.00 62.01 -2.74
C GLN A 71 -15.95 60.80 -1.79
N VAL A 72 -16.47 59.67 -2.27
CA VAL A 72 -15.76 58.40 -2.02
C VAL A 72 -14.30 58.65 -2.39
N PRO A 73 -13.31 58.42 -1.50
CA PRO A 73 -11.93 58.60 -1.88
C PRO A 73 -11.71 57.71 -3.09
N ALA A 74 -11.35 58.32 -4.22
CA ALA A 74 -10.89 57.56 -5.38
C ALA A 74 -9.76 56.67 -4.84
N VAL A 75 -10.00 55.36 -4.80
CA VAL A 75 -9.09 54.36 -4.23
C VAL A 75 -7.69 54.70 -4.73
N SER A 76 -6.77 55.01 -3.82
CA SER A 76 -5.46 55.49 -4.25
C SER A 76 -4.78 54.42 -5.11
N PRO A 77 -4.00 54.79 -6.13
CA PRO A 77 -3.27 53.81 -6.95
C PRO A 77 -2.42 52.83 -6.13
N GLU A 78 -1.96 53.24 -4.94
CA GLU A 78 -1.24 52.37 -4.00
C GLU A 78 -2.15 51.32 -3.36
N THR A 79 -3.38 51.69 -3.00
CA THR A 79 -4.38 50.78 -2.43
C THR A 79 -4.76 49.70 -3.45
N PHE A 80 -4.88 50.05 -4.73
CA PHE A 80 -5.15 49.08 -5.79
C PHE A 80 -4.01 48.06 -5.96
N ARG A 81 -2.75 48.53 -5.99
CA ARG A 81 -1.56 47.66 -6.03
C ARG A 81 -1.45 46.73 -4.83
N MET A 82 -1.84 47.24 -3.65
CA MET A 82 -1.89 46.43 -2.43
C MET A 82 -2.92 45.30 -2.56
N ILE A 83 -4.13 45.62 -3.02
CA ILE A 83 -5.20 44.63 -3.24
C ILE A 83 -4.75 43.56 -4.24
N GLU A 84 -4.16 43.96 -5.37
CA GLU A 84 -3.63 43.02 -6.38
C GLU A 84 -2.55 42.09 -5.79
N THR A 85 -1.64 42.63 -4.97
CA THR A 85 -0.61 41.84 -4.30
C THR A 85 -1.22 40.84 -3.31
N ILE A 86 -2.23 41.25 -2.55
CA ILE A 86 -2.95 40.38 -1.61
C ILE A 86 -3.68 39.27 -2.37
N GLU A 87 -4.35 39.58 -3.46
CA GLU A 87 -5.02 38.58 -4.29
C GLU A 87 -4.03 37.57 -4.89
N ASN A 88 -2.89 38.05 -5.41
CA ASN A 88 -1.82 37.21 -5.92
C ASN A 88 -1.30 36.25 -4.84
N LYS A 89 -1.00 36.77 -3.64
CA LYS A 89 -0.57 35.94 -2.50
C LYS A 89 -1.63 34.94 -2.07
N ASN A 90 -2.90 35.35 -2.02
CA ASN A 90 -3.99 34.44 -1.68
C ASN A 90 -4.15 33.32 -2.70
N ARG A 91 -3.97 33.59 -4.00
CA ARG A 91 -3.96 32.55 -5.04
C ARG A 91 -2.80 31.58 -4.85
N GLU A 92 -1.61 32.09 -4.56
CA GLU A 92 -0.43 31.26 -4.30
C GLU A 92 -0.60 30.38 -3.06
N ILE A 93 -1.11 30.94 -1.97
CA ILE A 93 -1.39 30.20 -0.72
C ILE A 93 -2.39 29.08 -1.00
N LYS A 94 -3.52 29.36 -1.65
CA LYS A 94 -4.53 28.34 -2.00
C LYS A 94 -3.94 27.21 -2.83
N LYS A 95 -3.05 27.53 -3.78
CA LYS A 95 -2.37 26.51 -4.60
C LYS A 95 -1.49 25.61 -3.72
N ARG A 96 -0.70 26.20 -2.82
CA ARG A 96 0.16 25.44 -1.89
C ARG A 96 -0.65 24.61 -0.90
N GLU A 97 -1.77 25.12 -0.40
CA GLU A 97 -2.68 24.39 0.48
C GLU A 97 -3.23 23.14 -0.20
N GLU A 98 -3.67 23.25 -1.46
CA GLU A 98 -4.14 22.09 -2.22
C GLU A 98 -3.01 21.07 -2.47
N GLU A 99 -1.81 21.54 -2.85
CA GLU A 99 -0.64 20.68 -3.02
C GLU A 99 -0.25 19.94 -1.72
N LEU A 100 -0.35 20.62 -0.57
CA LEU A 100 -0.10 20.01 0.74
C LEU A 100 -1.17 18.99 1.10
N ARG A 101 -2.45 19.30 0.86
CA ARG A 101 -3.56 18.39 1.10
C ARG A 101 -3.39 17.09 0.30
N LEU A 102 -3.01 17.18 -0.97
CA LEU A 102 -2.75 16.00 -1.80
C LEU A 102 -1.57 15.17 -1.29
N LYS A 103 -0.52 15.83 -0.78
CA LYS A 103 0.62 15.14 -0.16
C LYS A 103 0.24 14.43 1.13
N GLU A 104 -0.60 15.06 1.96
CA GLU A 104 -1.10 14.48 3.21
C GLU A 104 -1.89 13.21 2.94
N ILE A 105 -2.88 13.25 2.04
CA ILE A 105 -3.65 12.07 1.62
C ILE A 105 -2.73 10.94 1.11
N ARG A 106 -1.71 11.30 0.33
CA ARG A 106 -0.74 10.32 -0.19
C ARG A 106 0.11 9.71 0.93
N LEU A 107 0.52 10.52 1.90
CA LEU A 107 1.30 10.05 3.05
C LEU A 107 0.46 9.13 3.94
N GLU A 108 -0.79 9.49 4.22
CA GLU A 108 -1.72 8.65 4.98
C GLU A 108 -1.92 7.29 4.30
N ALA A 109 -2.15 7.29 2.98
CA ALA A 109 -2.28 6.05 2.22
C ALA A 109 -1.01 5.18 2.28
N LEU A 110 0.17 5.82 2.22
CA LEU A 110 1.44 5.11 2.33
C LEU A 110 1.67 4.56 3.74
N GLU A 111 1.34 5.33 4.77
CA GLU A 111 1.44 4.90 6.16
C GLU A 111 0.52 3.72 6.44
N ALA A 112 -0.73 3.77 5.97
CA ALA A 112 -1.68 2.67 6.09
C ALA A 112 -1.14 1.39 5.42
N LYS A 113 -0.54 1.53 4.22
CA LYS A 113 0.08 0.41 3.52
C LYS A 113 1.27 -0.17 4.28
N VAL A 114 2.16 0.69 4.80
CA VAL A 114 3.32 0.25 5.59
C VAL A 114 2.88 -0.48 6.86
N ARG A 115 1.85 0.02 7.56
CA ARG A 115 1.29 -0.65 8.73
C ARG A 115 0.72 -2.03 8.37
N GLN A 116 -0.05 -2.13 7.28
CA GLN A 116 -0.58 -3.40 6.80
C GLN A 116 0.54 -4.40 6.42
N ASP A 117 1.58 -3.93 5.73
CA ASP A 117 2.71 -4.75 5.33
C ASP A 117 3.48 -5.26 6.56
N LEU A 118 3.65 -4.42 7.60
CA LEU A 118 4.25 -4.82 8.87
C LEU A 118 3.44 -5.88 9.60
N GLU A 119 2.12 -5.70 9.74
CA GLU A 119 1.24 -6.69 10.37
C GLU A 119 1.32 -8.05 9.66
N LYS A 120 1.37 -8.03 8.31
CA LYS A 120 1.51 -9.26 7.52
C LYS A 120 2.85 -9.93 7.75
N ILE A 121 3.95 -9.16 7.83
CA ILE A 121 5.28 -9.69 8.11
C ILE A 121 5.32 -10.33 9.51
N GLU A 122 4.81 -9.63 10.52
CA GLU A 122 4.77 -10.13 11.90
C GLU A 122 3.95 -11.43 12.00
N LYS A 123 2.78 -11.47 11.35
CA LYS A 123 1.95 -12.67 11.27
C LYS A 123 2.71 -13.83 10.62
N ASN A 124 3.34 -13.60 9.48
CA ASN A 124 4.10 -14.65 8.78
C ASN A 124 5.29 -15.17 9.62
N ILE A 125 5.96 -14.28 10.37
CA ILE A 125 7.04 -14.68 11.29
C ILE A 125 6.48 -15.56 12.42
N ALA A 126 5.32 -15.19 12.98
CA ALA A 126 4.68 -15.98 14.03
C ALA A 126 4.28 -17.38 13.52
N GLU A 127 3.59 -17.46 12.36
CA GLU A 127 3.21 -18.72 11.73
C GLU A 127 4.45 -19.58 11.39
N SER A 128 5.51 -18.96 10.85
CA SER A 128 6.75 -19.68 10.55
C SER A 128 7.41 -20.25 11.79
N LYS A 129 7.44 -19.50 12.90
CA LYS A 129 7.99 -19.99 14.17
C LYS A 129 7.18 -21.15 14.73
N GLU A 130 5.86 -21.08 14.63
CA GLU A 130 4.96 -22.17 15.05
C GLU A 130 5.21 -23.44 14.22
N LEU A 131 5.29 -23.31 12.90
CA LEU A 131 5.57 -24.42 11.99
C LEU A 131 6.94 -25.07 12.26
N ILE A 132 7.98 -24.26 12.47
CA ILE A 132 9.31 -24.76 12.83
C ILE A 132 9.24 -25.52 14.16
N GLY A 133 8.60 -24.95 15.18
CA GLY A 133 8.47 -25.61 16.48
C GLY A 133 7.70 -26.94 16.41
N ALA A 134 6.61 -26.98 15.63
CA ALA A 134 5.85 -28.20 15.39
C ALA A 134 6.67 -29.26 14.63
N GLN A 135 7.45 -28.83 13.63
CA GLN A 135 8.33 -29.71 12.86
C GLN A 135 9.46 -30.26 13.74
N ASP A 136 10.06 -29.45 14.60
CA ASP A 136 11.10 -29.86 15.53
C ASP A 136 10.56 -30.88 16.54
N ALA A 137 9.37 -30.65 17.09
CA ALA A 137 8.71 -31.59 17.99
C ALA A 137 8.45 -32.95 17.33
N LYS A 138 7.92 -32.95 16.10
CA LYS A 138 7.69 -34.18 15.32
C LYS A 138 9.00 -34.88 14.94
N THR A 139 10.03 -34.12 14.60
CA THR A 139 11.35 -34.67 14.28
C THR A 139 11.95 -35.35 15.50
N LYS A 140 11.84 -34.72 16.67
CA LYS A 140 12.26 -35.31 17.93
C LYS A 140 11.50 -36.60 18.25
N GLU A 141 10.17 -36.59 18.12
CA GLU A 141 9.35 -37.80 18.32
C GLU A 141 9.78 -38.95 17.41
N ASN A 142 10.02 -38.66 16.13
CA ASN A 142 10.51 -39.65 15.17
C ASN A 142 11.90 -40.20 15.56
N VAL A 143 12.81 -39.32 15.95
CA VAL A 143 14.16 -39.72 16.40
C VAL A 143 14.09 -40.56 17.67
N ASP A 144 13.26 -40.19 18.64
CA ASP A 144 13.05 -40.96 19.88
C ASP A 144 12.47 -42.35 19.58
N ALA A 145 11.55 -42.46 18.61
CA ALA A 145 11.03 -43.73 18.14
C ALA A 145 12.13 -44.59 17.50
N LEU A 146 13.00 -44.00 16.66
CA LEU A 146 14.15 -44.69 16.08
C LEU A 146 15.10 -45.17 17.17
N ILE A 147 15.47 -44.31 18.12
CA ILE A 147 16.32 -44.68 19.28
C ILE A 147 15.75 -45.90 19.99
N LYS A 148 14.44 -45.95 20.22
CA LYS A 148 13.78 -47.08 20.89
C LYS A 148 13.90 -48.38 20.10
N VAL A 149 13.71 -48.34 18.78
CA VAL A 149 13.85 -49.50 17.90
C VAL A 149 15.29 -50.00 17.92
N TYR A 150 16.27 -49.12 17.69
CA TYR A 150 17.70 -49.46 17.68
C TYR A 150 18.22 -49.91 19.05
N SER A 151 17.70 -49.37 20.15
CA SER A 151 18.10 -49.78 21.52
C SER A 151 17.52 -51.15 21.93
N SER A 152 16.48 -51.62 21.24
CA SER A 152 15.81 -52.89 21.55
C SER A 152 16.38 -54.08 20.78
N MET A 153 17.20 -53.85 19.76
CA MET A 153 17.87 -54.88 18.96
C MET A 153 19.25 -55.25 19.53
N LYS A 154 19.89 -56.27 18.93
CA LYS A 154 21.23 -56.69 19.32
C LYS A 154 22.27 -55.62 18.93
N PRO A 155 23.29 -55.37 19.76
CA PRO A 155 24.28 -54.32 19.48
C PRO A 155 24.97 -54.47 18.12
N GLU A 156 25.27 -55.70 17.70
CA GLU A 156 25.96 -55.98 16.43
C GLU A 156 25.06 -55.65 15.23
N GLU A 157 23.76 -55.94 15.34
CA GLU A 157 22.76 -55.63 14.32
C GLU A 157 22.48 -54.13 14.25
N ALA A 158 22.39 -53.46 15.41
CA ALA A 158 22.23 -52.01 15.50
C ALA A 158 23.41 -51.27 14.87
N ALA A 159 24.64 -51.66 15.21
CA ALA A 159 25.85 -51.04 14.67
C ALA A 159 25.89 -51.13 13.14
N SER A 160 25.58 -52.32 12.59
CA SER A 160 25.57 -52.54 11.14
C SER A 160 24.55 -51.67 10.39
N LEU A 161 23.37 -51.45 10.99
CA LEU A 161 22.33 -50.60 10.41
C LEU A 161 22.63 -49.10 10.59
N VAL A 162 23.23 -48.70 11.71
CA VAL A 162 23.63 -47.31 12.00
C VAL A 162 24.78 -46.85 11.09
N GLU A 163 25.70 -47.75 10.71
CA GLU A 163 26.77 -47.44 9.76
C GLU A 163 26.23 -47.14 8.35
N ALA A 164 25.04 -47.62 8.02
CA ALA A 164 24.41 -47.45 6.71
C ALA A 164 23.54 -46.17 6.58
N ILE A 165 23.35 -45.42 7.66
CA ILE A 165 22.59 -44.15 7.66
C ILE A 165 23.51 -42.93 7.70
N ASP A 166 22.94 -41.76 7.44
CA ASP A 166 23.66 -40.48 7.50
C ASP A 166 24.31 -40.25 8.87
N GLU A 167 25.55 -39.73 8.85
CA GLU A 167 26.40 -39.54 10.03
C GLU A 167 25.72 -38.66 11.10
N GLU A 168 25.01 -37.60 10.70
CA GLU A 168 24.35 -36.70 11.65
C GLU A 168 23.18 -37.40 12.36
N LEU A 169 22.42 -38.21 11.62
CA LEU A 169 21.34 -39.00 12.18
C LEU A 169 21.88 -40.15 13.07
N ALA A 170 22.96 -40.80 12.64
CA ALA A 170 23.65 -41.82 13.42
C ALA A 170 24.11 -41.25 14.77
N LEU A 171 24.77 -40.09 14.78
CA LEU A 171 25.19 -39.42 16.00
C LEU A 171 24.00 -39.07 16.91
N LYS A 172 22.90 -38.53 16.35
CA LYS A 172 21.68 -38.25 17.12
C LYS A 172 21.09 -39.49 17.77
N ILE A 173 20.96 -40.58 17.01
CA ILE A 173 20.44 -41.84 17.52
C ILE A 173 21.35 -42.41 18.61
N VAL A 174 22.66 -42.52 18.34
CA VAL A 174 23.63 -43.10 19.27
C VAL A 174 23.72 -42.28 20.56
N SER A 175 23.76 -40.95 20.47
CA SER A 175 23.79 -40.07 21.64
C SER A 175 22.53 -40.15 22.51
N GLY A 176 21.38 -40.51 21.91
CA GLY A 176 20.12 -40.69 22.61
C GLY A 176 19.94 -42.08 23.25
N MET A 177 20.76 -43.07 22.89
CA MET A 177 20.71 -44.38 23.52
C MET A 177 21.20 -44.30 24.97
N LYS A 178 20.48 -44.92 25.90
CA LYS A 178 20.96 -45.06 27.28
C LYS A 178 22.06 -46.11 27.33
N SER A 179 23.17 -45.82 28.00
CA SER A 179 24.19 -46.83 28.31
C SER A 179 23.54 -47.96 29.13
N LYS A 180 23.70 -49.19 28.66
CA LYS A 180 23.26 -50.39 29.37
C LYS A 180 24.41 -51.01 30.16
#